data_AF-A0A2P5GVE1-F1
#
_entry.id   AF-A0A2P5GVE1-F1
#
_cell.length_a   1.000
_cell.length_b   1.000
_cell.length_c   1.000
_cell.angle_alpha   90.00
_cell.angle_beta   90.00
_cell.angle_gamma   90.00
#
_symmetry.space_group_name_H-M   'P 1'
#
loop_
_entity.id
_entity.type
_entity.pdbx_description
1 polymer ?
#
loop_
_entity_poly.entity_id
_entity_poly.type
_entity_poly.pdbx_seq_one_letter_code
_entity_poly.pdbx_strand_id
1 'polypeptide(L)'
;MAELIQPKEFQVIDQDGNERNYIISKFPAIEGREIVCKYPLSAMPKMGDYAVNEETMLKLMSFVAVDINGTPLRLTTRALVNNHCPDWEALGKIEMAMMEYNVSFFAKGRSLLFSGGLKAKLLPWITKMSTALSAQLSQKGGPRSTN
;
A
#
# COMPACT_ATOMS: atom_id res chain seq x y z
N MET A 1 4.04 -3.14 26.79
CA MET A 1 3.80 -3.66 25.44
C MET A 1 2.30 -3.74 25.26
N ALA A 2 1.73 -3.06 24.26
CA ALA A 2 0.27 -3.00 24.09
C ALA A 2 -0.27 -4.35 23.57
N GLU A 3 -1.39 -4.81 24.14
CA GLU A 3 -2.12 -6.02 23.73
C GLU A 3 -2.60 -5.91 22.26
N LEU A 4 -2.79 -7.04 21.57
CA LEU A 4 -3.33 -7.04 20.19
C LEU A 4 -4.78 -6.56 20.24
N ILE A 5 -5.05 -5.39 19.65
CA ILE A 5 -6.38 -4.78 19.67
C ILE A 5 -7.23 -5.44 18.59
N GLN A 6 -8.33 -6.10 18.95
CA GLN A 6 -9.25 -6.75 18.01
C GLN A 6 -8.52 -7.67 17.02
N PRO A 7 -7.89 -8.77 17.50
CA PRO A 7 -7.19 -9.70 16.63
C PRO A 7 -8.17 -10.34 15.64
N LYS A 8 -7.72 -10.52 14.41
CA LYS A 8 -8.45 -11.16 13.32
C LYS A 8 -7.53 -12.13 12.60
N GLU A 9 -8.04 -13.33 12.33
CA GLU A 9 -7.33 -14.31 11.52
C GLU A 9 -7.33 -13.89 10.04
N PHE A 10 -6.20 -14.11 9.40
CA PHE A 10 -5.95 -13.79 8.01
C PHE A 10 -5.08 -14.88 7.37
N GLN A 11 -5.55 -15.41 6.24
CA GLN A 11 -4.82 -16.42 5.47
C GLN A 11 -4.10 -15.79 4.29
N VAL A 12 -2.88 -16.25 4.05
CA VAL A 12 -2.06 -15.86 2.91
C VAL A 12 -1.58 -17.11 2.21
N ILE A 13 -1.67 -17.09 0.88
CA ILE A 13 -1.05 -18.07 -0.01
C ILE A 13 0.29 -17.47 -0.48
N ASP A 14 1.38 -18.18 -0.22
CA ASP A 14 2.72 -17.82 -0.69
C ASP A 14 2.92 -18.13 -2.19
N GLN A 15 4.08 -17.77 -2.74
CA GLN A 15 4.42 -18.03 -4.14
C GLN A 15 4.46 -19.51 -4.52
N ASP A 16 4.75 -20.37 -3.54
CA ASP A 16 4.79 -21.83 -3.72
C ASP A 16 3.41 -22.47 -3.56
N GLY A 17 2.37 -21.67 -3.28
CA GLY A 17 1.00 -22.13 -3.13
C GLY A 17 0.66 -22.66 -1.74
N ASN A 18 1.53 -22.49 -0.74
CA ASN A 18 1.25 -22.93 0.62
C ASN A 18 0.41 -21.89 1.38
N GLU A 19 -0.60 -22.38 2.10
CA GLU A 19 -1.42 -21.56 2.98
C GLU A 19 -0.75 -21.35 4.34
N ARG A 20 -0.73 -20.10 4.78
CA ARG A 20 -0.23 -19.70 6.11
C ARG A 20 -1.24 -18.81 6.81
N ASN A 21 -1.47 -19.11 8.10
CA ASN A 21 -2.35 -18.36 8.97
C ASN A 21 -1.58 -17.29 9.73
N TYR A 22 -2.12 -16.07 9.73
CA TYR A 22 -1.64 -14.94 10.49
C TYR A 22 -2.77 -14.33 11.31
N ILE A 23 -2.41 -13.67 12.40
CA ILE A 23 -3.31 -12.92 13.26
C ILE A 23 -2.95 -11.44 13.11
N ILE A 24 -3.82 -10.68 12.47
CA ILE A 24 -3.66 -9.23 12.29
C ILE A 24 -4.44 -8.48 13.37
N SER A 25 -3.94 -7.32 13.79
CA SER A 25 -4.58 -6.52 14.83
C SER A 25 -4.69 -5.04 14.47
N LYS A 26 -5.48 -4.30 15.23
CA LYS A 26 -5.57 -2.85 15.10
C LYS A 26 -4.40 -2.13 15.76
N PHE A 27 -3.97 -1.03 15.15
CA PHE A 27 -2.94 -0.16 15.68
C PHE A 27 -3.52 0.81 16.72
N PRO A 28 -2.79 1.12 17.81
CA PRO A 28 -3.06 2.30 18.65
C PRO A 28 -2.98 3.60 17.84
N ALA A 29 -3.72 4.64 18.24
CA ALA A 29 -3.86 5.86 17.44
C ALA A 29 -2.53 6.56 17.06
N ILE A 30 -1.57 6.61 17.99
CA ILE A 30 -0.26 7.26 17.76
C ILE A 30 0.61 6.44 16.80
N GLU A 31 0.69 5.13 17.04
CA GLU A 31 1.40 4.16 16.20
C GLU A 31 0.81 4.13 14.78
N GLY A 32 -0.51 4.09 14.68
CA GLY A 32 -1.24 4.09 13.42
C GLY A 32 -1.01 5.37 12.60
N ARG A 33 -0.97 6.55 13.23
CA ARG A 33 -0.64 7.80 12.52
C ARG A 33 0.74 7.73 11.88
N GLU A 34 1.73 7.22 12.59
CA GLU A 34 3.09 7.09 12.06
C GLU A 34 3.15 6.12 10.88
N ILE A 35 2.58 4.92 11.04
CA ILE A 35 2.55 3.89 10.00
C ILE A 35 1.80 4.39 8.76
N VAL A 36 0.59 4.93 8.91
CA VAL A 36 -0.25 5.34 7.78
C VAL A 36 0.32 6.54 7.04
N CYS A 37 1.00 7.46 7.73
CA CYS A 37 1.64 8.60 7.07
C CYS A 37 2.95 8.25 6.37
N LYS A 38 3.76 7.36 6.94
CA LYS A 38 5.08 7.04 6.39
C LYS A 38 5.01 5.94 5.32
N TYR A 39 4.30 4.85 5.62
CA TYR A 39 4.38 3.61 4.85
C TYR A 39 4.00 3.73 3.37
N PRO A 40 2.87 4.40 2.99
CA PRO A 40 2.52 4.53 1.58
C PRO A 40 3.48 5.43 0.78
N LEU A 41 4.13 6.37 1.47
CA LEU A 41 5.07 7.32 0.87
C LEU A 41 6.50 6.75 0.79
N SER A 42 6.88 5.91 1.75
CA SER A 42 8.19 5.24 1.82
C SER A 42 8.25 3.96 0.99
N ALA A 43 7.10 3.34 0.69
CA ALA A 43 7.01 2.21 -0.24
C ALA A 43 7.22 2.62 -1.71
N MET A 44 7.18 3.93 -2.03
CA MET A 44 7.58 4.41 -3.35
C MET A 44 9.10 4.31 -3.47
N PRO A 45 9.65 3.73 -4.56
CA PRO A 45 11.09 3.58 -4.76
C PRO A 45 11.74 4.95 -5.01
N LYS A 46 11.95 5.73 -3.95
CA LYS A 46 12.82 6.89 -3.93
C LYS A 46 14.20 6.42 -3.49
N MET A 47 15.22 6.61 -4.32
CA MET A 47 16.60 6.35 -3.95
C MET A 47 16.94 7.22 -2.72
N GLY A 48 17.01 6.62 -1.53
CA GLY A 48 17.51 7.28 -0.32
C GLY A 48 16.85 6.89 1.01
N ASP A 49 15.61 6.38 1.02
CA ASP A 49 14.83 6.27 2.28
C ASP A 49 14.49 4.82 2.69
N TYR A 50 15.22 3.83 2.18
CA TYR A 50 14.93 2.41 2.43
C TYR A 50 15.00 2.02 3.91
N ALA A 51 15.95 2.60 4.67
CA ALA A 51 16.08 2.32 6.10
C ALA A 51 14.84 2.76 6.91
N VAL A 52 14.27 3.93 6.56
CA VAL A 52 13.04 4.44 7.19
C VAL A 52 11.83 3.60 6.79
N ASN A 53 11.80 3.13 5.54
CA ASN A 53 10.77 2.21 5.08
C ASN A 53 10.82 0.88 5.84
N GLU A 54 12.01 0.33 6.03
CA GLU A 54 12.21 -0.93 6.75
C GLU A 54 11.81 -0.82 8.24
N GLU A 55 12.19 0.25 8.91
CA GLU A 55 11.77 0.50 10.30
C GLU A 55 10.25 0.57 10.41
N THR A 56 9.60 1.27 9.47
CA THR A 56 8.14 1.39 9.43
C THR A 56 7.47 0.04 9.13
N MET A 57 8.06 -0.77 8.24
CA MET A 57 7.62 -2.14 7.96
C MET A 57 7.70 -3.03 9.20
N LEU A 58 8.84 -3.05 9.89
CA LEU A 58 9.00 -3.83 11.14
C LEU A 58 8.03 -3.38 12.22
N LYS A 59 7.75 -2.06 12.31
CA LYS A 59 6.75 -1.51 13.21
C LYS A 59 5.35 -1.99 12.87
N LEU A 60 4.97 -2.03 11.60
CA LEU A 60 3.71 -2.61 11.13
C LEU A 60 3.61 -4.10 11.47
N MET A 61 4.67 -4.88 11.19
CA MET A 61 4.74 -6.31 11.45
C MET A 61 4.69 -6.66 12.93
N SER A 62 5.06 -5.74 13.82
CA SER A 62 4.90 -5.92 15.27
C SER A 62 3.45 -6.13 15.69
N PHE A 63 2.46 -5.73 14.88
CA PHE A 63 1.03 -5.92 15.13
C PHE A 63 0.44 -7.14 14.41
N VAL A 64 1.31 -7.95 13.81
CA VAL A 64 1.00 -9.25 13.22
C VAL A 64 1.56 -10.34 14.12
N ALA A 65 0.80 -11.40 14.30
CA ALA A 65 1.25 -12.59 15.01
C ALA A 65 1.02 -13.85 14.19
N VAL A 66 1.77 -14.89 14.51
CA VAL A 66 1.56 -16.25 14.04
C VAL A 66 1.22 -17.13 15.24
N ASP A 67 0.32 -18.09 15.07
CA ASP A 67 0.05 -19.04 16.13
C ASP A 67 1.16 -20.11 16.17
N ILE A 68 1.79 -20.25 17.34
CA ILE A 68 2.74 -21.32 17.61
C ILE A 68 2.19 -22.11 18.78
N ASN A 69 1.65 -23.30 18.48
CA ASN A 69 1.13 -24.23 19.47
C ASN A 69 0.06 -23.61 20.40
N GLY A 70 -0.84 -22.78 19.85
CA GLY A 70 -1.89 -22.12 20.60
C GLY A 70 -1.45 -20.82 21.31
N THR A 71 -0.22 -20.37 21.10
CA THR A 71 0.29 -19.09 21.62
C THR A 71 0.59 -18.13 20.47
N PRO A 72 -0.04 -16.94 20.44
CA PRO A 72 0.23 -15.95 19.41
C PRO A 72 1.63 -15.33 19.59
N LEU A 73 2.55 -15.62 18.67
CA LEU A 73 3.87 -15.01 18.60
C LEU A 73 3.87 -13.81 17.66
N ARG A 74 4.17 -12.62 18.19
CA ARG A 74 4.25 -11.38 17.40
C ARG A 74 5.53 -11.30 16.59
N LEU A 75 5.44 -10.82 15.35
CA LEU A 75 6.56 -10.66 14.43
C LEU A 75 7.30 -9.34 14.68
N THR A 76 7.92 -9.21 15.86
CA THR A 76 8.53 -7.94 16.33
C THR A 76 9.95 -7.69 15.82
N THR A 77 10.60 -8.70 15.25
CA THR A 77 12.01 -8.60 14.81
C THR A 77 12.15 -9.05 13.37
N ARG A 78 13.19 -8.54 12.68
CA ARG A 78 13.54 -8.96 11.31
C ARG A 78 13.71 -10.48 11.20
N ALA A 79 14.32 -11.11 12.21
CA ALA A 79 14.50 -12.56 12.23
C ALA A 79 13.16 -13.31 12.28
N LEU A 80 12.21 -12.84 13.08
CA LEU A 80 10.87 -13.43 13.14
C LEU A 80 10.11 -13.23 11.83
N VAL A 81 10.18 -12.03 11.24
CA VAL A 81 9.56 -11.78 9.94
C VAL A 81 10.15 -12.71 8.88
N ASN A 82 11.48 -12.81 8.76
CA ASN A 82 12.14 -13.66 7.77
C ASN A 82 11.86 -15.16 7.98
N ASN A 83 11.67 -15.61 9.23
CA ASN A 83 11.38 -17.02 9.52
C ASN A 83 9.93 -17.39 9.22
N HIS A 84 9.00 -16.45 9.36
CA HIS A 84 7.57 -16.72 9.26
C HIS A 84 6.93 -16.23 7.96
N CYS A 85 7.51 -15.23 7.29
CA CYS A 85 7.12 -14.77 5.96
C CYS A 85 8.12 -15.35 4.93
N PRO A 86 7.71 -16.37 4.13
CA PRO A 86 8.63 -17.09 3.26
C PRO A 86 9.10 -16.25 2.06
N ASP A 87 8.29 -15.30 1.60
CA ASP A 87 8.54 -14.53 0.39
C ASP A 87 8.01 -13.09 0.49
N TRP A 88 8.47 -12.26 -0.44
CA TRP A 88 8.05 -10.86 -0.55
C TRP A 88 6.55 -10.71 -0.86
N GLU A 89 5.95 -11.63 -1.63
CA GLU A 89 4.54 -11.52 -1.98
C GLU A 89 3.65 -11.79 -0.77
N ALA A 90 3.99 -12.78 0.06
CA ALA A 90 3.31 -12.97 1.33
C ALA A 90 3.44 -11.73 2.24
N LEU A 91 4.65 -11.16 2.36
CA LEU A 91 4.86 -9.95 3.14
C LEU A 91 3.98 -8.79 2.63
N GLY A 92 3.98 -8.53 1.33
CA GLY A 92 3.14 -7.49 0.72
C GLY A 92 1.64 -7.72 0.91
N LYS A 93 1.17 -8.98 0.85
CA LYS A 93 -0.24 -9.34 1.13
C LYS A 93 -0.62 -9.05 2.59
N ILE A 94 0.25 -9.37 3.54
CA ILE A 94 0.05 -9.09 4.97
C ILE A 94 -0.02 -7.57 5.21
N GLU A 95 0.91 -6.82 4.62
CA GLU A 95 0.95 -5.35 4.74
C GLU A 95 -0.31 -4.69 4.18
N MET A 96 -0.78 -5.15 3.01
CA MET A 96 -2.05 -4.69 2.45
C MET A 96 -3.23 -5.01 3.36
N ALA A 97 -3.31 -6.22 3.90
CA ALA A 97 -4.37 -6.62 4.81
C ALA A 97 -4.38 -5.79 6.11
N MET A 98 -3.19 -5.52 6.66
CA MET A 98 -3.03 -4.63 7.82
C MET A 98 -3.54 -3.22 7.53
N MET A 99 -3.21 -2.67 6.34
CA MET A 99 -3.69 -1.34 5.92
C MET A 99 -5.21 -1.32 5.69
N GLU A 100 -5.77 -2.33 5.05
CA GLU A 100 -7.22 -2.42 4.81
C GLU A 100 -8.01 -2.56 6.11
N TYR A 101 -7.49 -3.34 7.07
CA TYR A 101 -8.15 -3.54 8.35
C TYR A 101 -8.11 -2.30 9.25
N ASN A 102 -7.02 -1.52 9.17
CA ASN A 102 -6.82 -0.36 10.04
C ASN A 102 -7.29 0.97 9.43
N VAL A 103 -7.29 1.08 8.10
CA VAL A 103 -7.58 2.34 7.42
C VAL A 103 -8.82 2.16 6.55
N SER A 104 -9.95 2.65 7.06
CA SER A 104 -11.22 2.66 6.34
C SER A 104 -11.16 3.44 5.01
N PHE A 105 -10.24 4.41 4.89
CA PHE A 105 -9.97 5.13 3.65
C PHE A 105 -9.32 4.24 2.58
N PHE A 106 -8.46 3.26 2.91
CA PHE A 106 -7.92 2.34 1.90
C PHE A 106 -8.98 1.33 1.48
N ALA A 107 -9.77 0.79 2.41
CA ALA A 107 -10.88 -0.11 2.08
C ALA A 107 -11.93 0.58 1.15
N LYS A 108 -12.31 1.83 1.46
CA LYS A 108 -13.25 2.62 0.64
C LYS A 108 -12.59 3.23 -0.59
N GLY A 109 -11.33 3.64 -0.51
CA GLY A 109 -10.54 4.27 -1.58
C GLY A 109 -10.16 3.27 -2.67
N ARG A 110 -9.88 2.00 -2.32
CA ARG A 110 -9.78 0.90 -3.29
C ARG A 110 -11.12 0.72 -4.00
N SER A 111 -12.25 0.70 -3.27
CA SER A 111 -13.59 0.72 -3.91
C SER A 111 -13.83 1.96 -4.80
N LEU A 112 -13.30 3.14 -4.47
CA LEU A 112 -13.46 4.37 -5.24
C LEU A 112 -12.51 4.46 -6.45
N LEU A 113 -11.33 3.84 -6.37
CA LEU A 113 -10.36 3.73 -7.46
C LEU A 113 -10.71 2.60 -8.44
N PHE A 114 -11.35 1.53 -7.96
CA PHE A 114 -11.81 0.39 -8.76
C PHE A 114 -13.26 0.52 -9.25
N SER A 115 -14.11 1.37 -8.65
CA SER A 115 -15.37 1.75 -9.28
C SER A 115 -15.05 2.68 -10.46
N GLY A 116 -15.30 2.21 -11.68
CA GLY A 116 -14.92 2.83 -12.96
C GLY A 116 -15.47 4.25 -13.26
N GLY A 117 -15.94 4.99 -12.26
CA GLY A 117 -16.48 6.34 -12.39
C GLY A 117 -15.44 7.41 -12.74
N LEU A 118 -14.17 7.25 -12.32
CA LEU A 118 -13.12 8.24 -12.61
C LEU A 118 -12.51 8.04 -14.01
N LYS A 119 -12.38 6.79 -14.49
CA LYS A 119 -11.88 6.48 -15.84
C LYS A 119 -12.83 6.94 -16.93
N ALA A 120 -14.15 6.83 -16.71
CA ALA A 120 -15.15 7.21 -17.71
C ALA A 120 -15.26 8.73 -17.95
N LYS A 121 -14.89 9.57 -16.97
CA LYS A 121 -15.01 11.04 -17.08
C LYS A 121 -13.72 11.78 -17.39
N LEU A 122 -12.55 11.25 -17.02
CA LEU A 122 -11.27 11.94 -17.24
C LEU A 122 -10.74 11.80 -18.67
N LEU A 123 -10.85 10.61 -19.26
CA LEU A 123 -10.37 10.35 -20.64
C LEU A 123 -10.97 11.31 -21.69
N PRO A 124 -12.31 11.46 -21.80
CA PRO A 124 -12.88 12.34 -22.82
C PRO A 124 -12.56 13.83 -22.58
N TRP A 125 -12.32 14.23 -21.34
CA TRP A 125 -11.99 15.63 -20.99
C TRP A 125 -10.53 15.97 -21.32
N ILE A 126 -9.60 15.07 -21.01
CA ILE A 126 -8.18 15.20 -21.37
C ILE A 126 -8.05 15.22 -22.89
N THR A 127 -8.68 14.28 -23.60
CA THR A 127 -8.63 14.26 -25.07
C THR A 127 -9.21 15.54 -25.68
N LYS A 128 -10.31 16.09 -25.15
CA LYS A 128 -10.86 17.37 -25.62
C LYS A 128 -9.89 18.54 -25.43
N MET A 129 -9.24 18.64 -24.27
CA MET A 129 -8.28 19.70 -23.99
C MET A 129 -7.03 19.57 -24.87
N SER A 130 -6.49 18.36 -25.01
CA SER A 130 -5.32 18.11 -25.87
C SER A 130 -5.61 18.47 -27.33
N THR A 131 -6.77 18.07 -27.86
CA THR A 131 -7.16 18.41 -29.24
C THR A 131 -7.40 19.91 -29.43
N ALA A 132 -8.03 20.59 -28.46
CA ALA A 132 -8.26 22.03 -28.53
C ALA A 132 -6.95 22.84 -28.48
N LEU A 133 -6.03 22.48 -27.60
CA LEU A 133 -4.72 23.11 -27.49
C LEU A 133 -3.84 22.80 -28.71
N SER A 134 -3.89 21.57 -29.24
CA SER A 134 -3.18 21.20 -30.46
C SER A 134 -3.70 21.98 -31.67
N ALA A 135 -5.01 22.19 -31.79
CA ALA A 135 -5.59 23.01 -32.84
C ALA A 135 -5.18 24.50 -32.72
N GLN A 136 -5.18 25.04 -31.50
CA GLN A 136 -4.72 26.42 -31.25
C GLN A 136 -3.24 26.63 -31.54
N LEU A 137 -2.39 25.65 -31.22
CA LEU A 137 -0.95 25.72 -31.51
C LEU A 137 -0.67 25.50 -33.00
N SER A 138 -1.42 24.62 -33.67
CA SER A 138 -1.30 24.39 -35.12
C SER A 138 -1.75 25.59 -35.95
N GLN A 139 -2.69 26.41 -35.46
CA GLN A 139 -3.11 27.64 -36.12
C GLN A 139 -2.13 28.81 -35.91
N LYS A 140 -1.23 28.71 -34.92
CA LYS A 140 -0.22 29.74 -34.62
C LYS A 140 1.10 29.49 -35.37
N GLY A 141 1.01 29.02 -36.62
CA GLY A 141 2.10 29.10 -37.59
C GLY A 141 2.27 30.56 -38.02
N GLY A 142 3.28 31.23 -37.45
CA GLY A 142 3.61 32.63 -37.73
C GLY A 142 3.99 32.91 -39.20
N PRO A 143 4.09 34.20 -39.59
CA PRO A 143 4.26 34.61 -40.98
C PRO A 143 5.59 34.15 -41.59
N ARG A 144 5.55 33.93 -42.92
CA ARG A 144 6.66 33.55 -43.79
C ARG A 144 7.82 34.54 -43.63
N SER A 145 9.00 34.05 -43.23
CA SER A 145 10.23 34.87 -43.19
C SER A 145 10.67 35.17 -44.62
N THR A 146 10.74 36.46 -44.96
CA THR A 146 11.30 36.98 -46.21
C THR A 146 12.81 37.16 -46.00
N ASN A 147 13.63 36.48 -46.80
CA ASN A 147 15.02 36.86 -47.07
C ASN A 147 15.08 37.51 -48.45
#